data_AF-A0A6C0EQQ9-F1
#
_entry.id   AF-A0A6C0EQQ9-F1
#
_cell.length_a   1.000
_cell.length_b   1.000
_cell.length_c   1.000
_cell.angle_alpha   90.00
_cell.angle_beta   90.00
_cell.angle_gamma   90.00
#
_symmetry.space_group_name_H-M   'P 1'
#
loop_
_entity.id
_entity.type
_entity.pdbx_description
1 polymer ?
#
loop_
_entity_poly.entity_id
_entity_poly.type
_entity_poly.pdbx_seq_one_letter_code
_entity_poly.pdbx_strand_id
1 'polypeptide(L)' 'MLSSKVKHAVALALLFFVISSPYTYKLVDQVVSAIVGNLMPSMAHLFKIADAGCPTTYGLAVHSAVFGVAAYLLHTA' A
#
# COMPACT_ATOMS: atom_id res chain seq x y z
N MET A 1 -4.54 -29.26 0.35
CA MET A 1 -3.88 -28.40 1.35
C MET A 1 -2.89 -27.50 0.62
N LEU A 2 -3.05 -26.18 0.71
CA LEU A 2 -2.15 -25.24 0.02
C LEU A 2 -0.73 -25.32 0.64
N SER A 3 0.31 -25.45 -0.18
CA SER A 3 1.70 -25.51 0.30
C SER A 3 2.03 -24.26 1.12
N SER A 4 2.82 -24.41 2.19
CA SER A 4 3.21 -23.29 3.05
C SER A 4 3.79 -22.13 2.25
N LYS A 5 4.54 -22.41 1.18
CA LYS A 5 5.11 -21.39 0.28
C LYS A 5 4.03 -20.50 -0.36
N VAL A 6 2.97 -21.12 -0.87
CA VAL A 6 1.86 -20.41 -1.52
C VAL A 6 1.08 -19.59 -0.47
N LYS A 7 0.92 -20.10 0.75
CA LYS A 7 0.28 -19.34 1.84
C LYS A 7 1.03 -18.05 2.17
N HIS A 8 2.36 -18.09 2.25
CA HIS A 8 3.18 -16.90 2.52
C HIS A 8 3.17 -15.91 1.35
N ALA A 9 3.30 -16.39 0.11
CA ALA A 9 3.24 -15.53 -1.07
C ALA A 9 1.88 -14.82 -1.22
N VAL A 10 0.78 -15.54 -0.97
CA VAL A 10 -0.58 -14.96 -0.97
C VAL A 10 -0.75 -13.95 0.17
N ALA A 11 -0.26 -14.25 1.37
CA ALA A 11 -0.31 -13.31 2.50
C ALA A 11 0.46 -12.01 2.20
N LEU A 12 1.65 -12.11 1.59
CA LEU A 12 2.45 -10.95 1.17
C LEU A 12 1.76 -10.13 0.07
N ALA A 13 1.15 -10.80 -0.92
CA ALA A 13 0.38 -10.14 -1.97
C ALA A 13 -0.82 -9.36 -1.41
N LEU A 14 -1.54 -9.96 -0.47
CA LEU A 14 -2.67 -9.32 0.21
C LEU A 14 -2.21 -8.14 1.08
N LEU A 15 -1.11 -8.29 1.82
CA LEU A 15 -0.52 -7.19 2.59
C LEU A 15 -0.12 -6.02 1.69
N PHE A 16 0.54 -6.30 0.57
CA PHE A 16 0.91 -5.28 -0.41
C PHE A 16 -0.33 -4.57 -0.97
N PHE A 17 -1.39 -5.32 -1.30
CA PHE A 17 -2.65 -4.77 -1.79
C PHE A 17 -3.31 -3.85 -0.77
N VAL A 18 -3.40 -4.26 0.50
CA VAL A 18 -4.05 -3.49 1.56
C VAL A 18 -3.27 -2.20 1.85
N ILE A 19 -1.95 -2.30 2.02
CA ILE A 19 -1.10 -1.14 2.32
C ILE A 19 -1.10 -0.15 1.15
N SER A 20 -1.08 -0.66 -0.08
CA SER A 20 -1.06 0.16 -1.28
C SER A 20 -2.46 0.58 -1.77
N SER A 21 -3.50 0.34 -0.97
CA SER A 21 -4.87 0.71 -1.33
C SER A 21 -5.09 2.22 -1.31
N PRO A 22 -5.86 2.77 -2.26
CA PRO A 22 -6.18 4.20 -2.27
C PRO A 22 -6.93 4.63 -1.01
N TYR A 23 -7.64 3.72 -0.34
CA TYR A 23 -8.29 3.97 0.95
C TYR A 23 -7.26 4.21 2.06
N THR A 24 -6.22 3.39 2.12
CA THR A 24 -5.12 3.56 3.08
C THR A 24 -4.43 4.90 2.89
N TYR A 25 -4.14 5.26 1.63
CA TYR A 25 -3.52 6.55 1.32
C TYR A 25 -4.40 7.74 1.73
N LYS A 26 -5.71 7.69 1.46
CA LYS A 26 -6.64 8.75 1.90
C LYS A 26 -6.79 8.84 3.41
N LEU A 27 -6.81 7.70 4.10
CA LEU A 27 -6.94 7.66 5.56
C LEU A 27 -5.67 8.21 6.24
N VAL A 28 -4.50 7.83 5.74
CA VAL A 28 -3.22 8.40 6.21
C VAL A 28 -3.17 9.90 5.92
N ASP A 29 -3.56 10.34 4.73
CA ASP A 29 -3.61 11.77 4.39
C ASP A 29 -4.52 12.56 5.34
N GLN A 30 -5.69 12.03 5.70
CA GLN A 30 -6.61 12.66 6.66
C GLN A 30 -6.02 12.73 8.08
N VAL A 31 -5.44 11.64 8.56
CA VAL A 31 -4.85 11.59 9.92
C VAL A 31 -3.64 12.51 10.00
N VAL A 32 -2.74 12.43 9.01
CA VAL A 32 -1.52 13.26 8.97
C VAL A 32 -1.89 14.73 8.81
N SER A 33 -2.85 15.07 7.94
CA SER A 33 -3.30 16.46 7.78
C SER A 33 -3.95 17.01 9.05
N ALA A 34 -4.69 16.20 9.82
CA ALA A 34 -5.29 16.62 11.09
C ALA A 34 -4.23 16.87 12.18
N ILE A 35 -3.15 16.08 12.21
CA ILE A 35 -2.09 16.22 13.22
C ILE A 35 -1.12 17.34 12.82
N VAL A 36 -0.58 17.29 11.59
CA VAL A 36 0.41 18.25 11.08
C VAL A 36 -0.23 19.62 10.87
N GLY A 37 -1.48 19.69 10.41
CA GLY A 37 -2.19 20.95 10.24
C GLY A 37 -2.39 21.71 11.56
N ASN A 38 -2.52 21.00 12.68
CA ASN A 38 -2.68 21.61 14.01
C ASN A 38 -1.35 21.96 14.69
N LEU A 39 -0.29 21.19 14.44
CA LEU A 39 1.01 21.39 15.10
C LEU A 39 1.99 22.26 14.29
N MET A 40 1.95 22.16 12.97
CA MET A 40 2.92 22.76 12.05
C MET A 40 2.26 23.17 10.72
N PRO A 41 1.40 24.21 10.73
CA PRO A 41 0.60 24.61 9.57
C PRO A 41 1.46 24.99 8.34
N SER A 42 2.69 25.47 8.55
CA SER A 42 3.64 25.78 7.48
C SER A 42 4.23 24.56 6.76
N MET A 43 4.14 23.35 7.34
CA MET A 43 4.63 22.11 6.74
C MET A 43 3.51 21.26 6.11
N ALA A 44 2.23 21.67 6.26
CA ALA A 44 1.08 20.88 5.82
C ALA A 44 1.11 20.52 4.32
N HIS A 45 1.68 21.37 3.47
CA HIS A 45 1.81 21.12 2.03
C HIS A 45 2.84 20.02 1.69
N LEU A 46 3.86 19.80 2.53
CA LEU A 46 4.87 18.75 2.30
C LEU A 46 4.35 17.34 2.63
N PHE A 47 3.34 17.26 3.49
CA PHE A 47 2.74 15.99 3.93
C PHE A 47 1.40 15.69 3.25
N LYS A 48 1.07 16.43 2.18
CA LYS A 48 -0.11 16.17 1.38
C LYS A 48 0.15 14.99 0.45
N ILE A 49 -0.25 13.81 0.90
CA ILE A 49 -0.01 12.52 0.26
C ILE A 49 -1.03 12.31 -0.87
N ALA A 50 -2.22 12.90 -0.76
CA ALA A 50 -3.31 12.70 -1.72
C ALA A 50 -3.15 13.43 -3.07
N ASP A 51 -2.34 14.49 -3.17
CA ASP A 51 -2.17 15.28 -4.40
C ASP A 51 -1.30 14.59 -5.46
N ALA A 52 -0.38 13.70 -5.05
CA ALA A 52 0.52 12.99 -5.97
C ALA A 52 -0.19 11.91 -6.83
N GLY A 53 -1.50 11.71 -6.62
CA GLY A 53 -2.32 10.73 -7.33
C GLY A 53 -2.52 9.46 -6.52
N CYS A 54 -3.78 9.16 -6.16
CA CYS A 54 -4.12 7.89 -5.54
C CYS A 54 -3.93 6.74 -6.54
N PRO A 55 -3.32 5.60 -6.13
CA PRO A 55 -3.19 4.44 -7.00
C PRO A 55 -4.56 3.96 -7.47
N THR A 56 -4.69 3.65 -8.76
CA THR A 56 -5.93 3.07 -9.30
C THR A 56 -6.10 1.65 -8.78
N THR A 57 -7.33 1.27 -8.44
CA THR A 57 -7.64 -0.08 -7.92
C THR A 57 -7.20 -1.18 -8.89
N TYR A 58 -7.32 -0.93 -10.20
CA TYR A 58 -6.84 -1.84 -11.25
C TYR A 58 -5.31 -1.96 -11.26
N GLY A 59 -4.58 -0.84 -11.27
CA GLY A 59 -3.11 -0.86 -11.27
C GLY A 59 -2.55 -1.53 -10.00
N LEU A 60 -3.19 -1.28 -8.86
CA LEU A 60 -2.87 -1.91 -7.60
C LEU A 60 -3.10 -3.43 -7.60
N ALA A 61 -4.24 -3.88 -8.14
CA ALA A 61 -4.53 -5.31 -8.24
C ALA A 61 -3.48 -6.03 -9.09
N VAL A 62 -3.12 -5.45 -10.25
CA VAL A 62 -2.07 -6.00 -11.12
C VAL A 62 -0.72 -6.04 -10.39
N HIS A 63 -0.31 -4.96 -9.73
CA HIS A 63 0.96 -4.93 -9.00
C HIS A 63 0.99 -5.91 -7.82
N SER A 64 -0.13 -6.09 -7.11
CA SER A 64 -0.22 -7.09 -6.03
C SER A 64 -0.08 -8.51 -6.54
N ALA A 65 -0.64 -8.83 -7.71
CA ALA A 65 -0.49 -10.13 -8.34
C ALA A 65 0.95 -10.38 -8.78
N VAL A 66 1.59 -9.40 -9.45
CA VAL A 66 3.00 -9.49 -9.86
C VAL A 66 3.92 -9.62 -8.65
N PHE A 67 3.68 -8.85 -7.58
CA PHE A 67 4.43 -8.95 -6.33
C PHE A 67 4.28 -10.32 -5.66
N GLY A 68 3.07 -10.88 -5.64
CA GLY A 68 2.82 -12.23 -5.13
C GLY A 68 3.59 -13.30 -5.91
N VAL A 69 3.63 -13.20 -7.24
CA VAL A 69 4.41 -14.10 -8.10
C VAL A 69 5.91 -13.93 -7.84
N ALA A 70 6.41 -12.69 -7.76
CA ALA A 70 7.80 -12.42 -7.46
C ALA A 70 8.21 -12.96 -6.07
N ALA A 71 7.36 -12.77 -5.05
CA ALA A 71 7.59 -13.28 -3.70
C ALA A 71 7.61 -14.81 -3.66
N TYR A 72 6.73 -15.47 -4.44
CA TYR A 72 6.77 -16.93 -4.58
C TYR A 72 8.08 -17.40 -5.22
N LEU A 73 8.51 -16.75 -6.31
CA LEU A 73 9.75 -17.08 -7.02
C LEU A 73 10.99 -16.84 -6.15
N LEU A 74 11.04 -15.72 -5.43
CA LEU A 74 12.14 -15.40 -4.51
C LEU A 74 12.24 -16.40 -3.36
N HIS A 75 11.09 -16.89 -2.87
CA HIS A 75 11.03 -17.93 -1.84
C HIS A 75 11.34 -19.34 -2.39
N THR A 76 11.57 -19.47 -3.70
CA THR A 76 12.02 -20.71 -4.36
C THR A 76 13.45 -20.68 -4.88
N ALA A 77 14.09 -19.51 -4.92
CA ALA A 77 15.51 -19.31 -5.22
C ALA A 77 16.38 -19.55 -3.98
#